data_AF-A0A965FU02-F1
#
_entry.id   AF-A0A965FU02-F1
#
_cell.length_a   1.000
_cell.length_b   1.000
_cell.length_c   1.000
_cell.angle_alpha   90.00
_cell.angle_beta   90.00
_cell.angle_gamma   90.00
#
_symmetry.space_group_name_H-M   'P 1'
#
loop_
_entity.id
_entity.type
_entity.pdbx_description
1 polymer ?
#
loop_
_entity_poly.entity_id
_entity_poly.type
_entity_poly.pdbx_seq_one_letter_code
_entity_poly.pdbx_strand_id
1 'polypeptide(L)'
;MPKTNKNIGSKNSRIWIAGIFVITLFGGYLYQQGSSPLNALANSPSPAEIEQGKKLFAQNCSSCHGVQGVGQNPESPNGGMLDEGGYLAPALNGTGC
;
A
#
# COMPACT_ATOMS: atom_id res chain seq x y z
N MET A 1 22.95 -60.77 -17.35
CA MET A 1 22.19 -59.90 -16.43
C MET A 1 22.30 -58.46 -16.92
N PRO A 2 21.24 -57.81 -17.43
CA PRO A 2 21.30 -56.40 -17.78
C PRO A 2 20.99 -55.52 -16.55
N LYS A 3 21.88 -54.57 -16.22
CA LYS A 3 21.59 -53.51 -15.24
C LYS A 3 20.92 -52.35 -15.98
N THR A 4 19.63 -52.14 -15.77
CA THR A 4 18.90 -51.01 -16.35
C THR A 4 19.27 -49.72 -15.62
N ASN A 5 19.69 -48.71 -16.38
CA ASN A 5 20.00 -47.37 -15.88
C ASN A 5 18.68 -46.67 -15.49
N LYS A 6 18.67 -46.03 -14.32
CA LYS A 6 17.45 -45.54 -13.66
C LYS A 6 17.35 -44.01 -13.78
N ASN A 7 16.42 -43.55 -14.62
CA ASN A 7 15.55 -42.39 -14.39
C ASN A 7 16.21 -41.06 -13.94
N ILE A 8 17.32 -40.63 -14.57
CA ILE A 8 17.86 -39.28 -14.34
C ILE A 8 16.92 -38.20 -14.93
N GLY A 9 16.33 -38.43 -16.11
CA GLY A 9 15.49 -37.42 -16.80
C GLY A 9 14.12 -37.17 -16.16
N SER A 10 13.48 -38.18 -15.58
CA SER A 10 12.14 -38.04 -14.98
C SER A 10 12.18 -37.38 -13.60
N LYS A 11 13.26 -37.55 -12.83
CA LYS A 11 13.42 -36.90 -11.53
C LYS A 11 13.63 -35.39 -11.67
N ASN A 12 14.43 -34.97 -12.64
CA ASN A 12 14.70 -33.55 -12.86
C ASN A 12 13.44 -32.84 -13.39
N SER A 13 12.72 -33.46 -14.32
CA SER A 13 11.44 -32.93 -14.81
C SER A 13 10.38 -32.79 -13.70
N ARG A 14 10.31 -33.76 -12.77
CA ARG A 14 9.45 -33.68 -11.58
C ARG A 14 9.81 -32.52 -10.65
N ILE A 15 11.10 -32.23 -10.47
CA ILE A 15 11.57 -31.09 -9.66
C ILE A 15 11.15 -29.77 -10.28
N TRP A 16 11.29 -29.62 -11.60
CA TRP A 16 10.87 -28.41 -12.32
C TRP A 16 9.36 -28.18 -12.26
N ILE A 17 8.56 -29.23 -12.46
CA ILE A 17 7.09 -29.14 -12.37
C ILE A 17 6.66 -28.78 -10.95
N ALA A 18 7.27 -29.39 -9.92
CA ALA A 18 6.99 -29.05 -8.54
C ALA A 18 7.40 -27.60 -8.22
N GLY A 19 8.53 -27.13 -8.73
CA GLY A 19 8.98 -25.75 -8.57
C GLY A 19 8.02 -24.74 -9.19
N ILE A 20 7.57 -24.97 -10.43
CA ILE A 20 6.59 -24.10 -11.10
C ILE A 20 5.27 -24.09 -10.33
N PHE A 21 4.82 -25.26 -9.85
CA PHE A 21 3.58 -25.35 -9.08
C PHE A 21 3.65 -24.58 -7.77
N VAL A 22 4.77 -24.69 -7.04
CA VAL A 22 5.00 -23.93 -5.80
C VAL A 22 5.08 -22.43 -6.08
N ILE A 23 5.76 -22.01 -7.15
CA ILE A 23 5.86 -20.59 -7.53
C ILE A 23 4.49 -20.02 -7.88
N THR A 24 3.68 -20.75 -8.65
CA THR A 24 2.32 -20.31 -9.02
C THR A 24 1.41 -20.23 -7.80
N LEU A 25 1.45 -21.22 -6.90
CA LEU A 25 0.66 -21.19 -5.67
C LEU A 25 1.10 -20.07 -4.73
N PHE A 26 2.40 -19.90 -4.53
CA PHE A 26 2.94 -18.86 -3.66
C PHE A 26 2.71 -17.46 -4.24
N GLY A 27 2.95 -17.28 -5.54
CA GLY A 27 2.68 -16.03 -6.25
C GLY A 27 1.19 -15.69 -6.26
N GLY A 28 0.32 -16.67 -6.48
CA GLY A 28 -1.13 -16.50 -6.40
C GLY A 28 -1.61 -16.16 -4.99
N TYR A 29 -1.06 -16.80 -3.97
CA TYR A 29 -1.34 -16.50 -2.56
C TYR A 29 -0.95 -15.06 -2.20
N LEU A 30 0.25 -14.62 -2.58
CA LEU A 30 0.70 -13.24 -2.36
C LEU A 30 -0.16 -12.23 -3.13
N TYR A 31 -0.58 -12.56 -4.36
CA TYR A 31 -1.46 -11.69 -5.16
C TYR A 31 -2.83 -11.48 -4.51
N GLN A 32 -3.38 -12.50 -3.83
CA GLN A 32 -4.66 -12.39 -3.12
C GLN A 32 -4.57 -11.62 -1.80
N GLN A 33 -3.38 -11.40 -1.24
CA GLN A 33 -3.19 -10.63 0.00
C GLN A 33 -3.21 -9.11 -0.21
N GLY A 34 -3.54 -8.61 -1.40
CA GLY A 34 -3.82 -7.20 -1.59
C GLY A 34 -4.92 -6.74 -0.62
N SER A 35 -4.61 -5.76 0.23
CA SER A 35 -5.58 -5.21 1.17
C SER A 35 -6.80 -4.68 0.41
N SER A 36 -7.96 -5.32 0.59
CA SER A 36 -9.20 -4.83 0.00
C SER A 36 -9.58 -3.51 0.70
N PRO A 37 -9.73 -2.39 -0.04
CA PRO A 37 -10.05 -1.10 0.58
C PRO A 37 -11.39 -1.12 1.33
N LEU A 38 -12.26 -2.07 0.99
CA LEU A 38 -13.55 -2.28 1.68
C LEU A 38 -13.38 -2.79 3.12
N ASN A 39 -12.34 -3.59 3.42
CA ASN A 39 -12.06 -4.06 4.78
C ASN A 39 -11.58 -2.91 5.70
N ALA A 40 -10.84 -1.95 5.14
CA ALA A 40 -10.41 -0.76 5.86
C ALA A 40 -11.58 0.18 6.21
N LEU A 41 -12.67 0.14 5.43
CA LEU A 41 -13.91 0.88 5.72
C LEU A 41 -14.79 0.19 6.75
N ALA A 42 -14.72 -1.14 6.86
CA ALA A 42 -15.56 -1.93 7.75
C ALA A 42 -15.15 -1.83 9.23
N ASN A 43 -13.90 -1.45 9.51
CA ASN A 43 -13.37 -1.35 10.87
C ASN A 43 -12.92 0.07 11.17
N SER A 44 -13.28 0.59 12.34
CA SER A 44 -12.65 1.81 12.84
C SER A 44 -11.19 1.53 13.19
N PRO A 45 -10.25 2.45 12.89
CA PRO A 45 -8.85 2.26 13.20
C PRO A 45 -8.66 2.16 14.72
N SER A 46 -7.80 1.23 15.12
CA SER A 46 -7.35 1.10 16.50
C SER A 46 -6.54 2.33 16.94
N PRO A 47 -6.38 2.57 18.25
CA PRO A 47 -5.53 3.66 18.74
C PRO A 47 -4.08 3.60 18.22
N ALA A 48 -3.54 2.39 18.03
CA ALA A 48 -2.19 2.21 17.48
C ALA A 48 -2.11 2.63 16.01
N GLU A 49 -3.13 2.29 15.20
CA GLU A 49 -3.21 2.71 13.79
C GLU A 49 -3.40 4.23 13.68
N ILE A 50 -4.18 4.84 14.56
CA ILE A 50 -4.32 6.30 14.62
C ILE A 50 -2.98 6.97 14.91
N GLU A 51 -2.23 6.46 15.88
CA GLU A 51 -0.91 7.00 16.23
C GLU A 51 0.11 6.82 15.10
N GLN A 52 0.10 5.65 14.45
CA GLN A 52 0.91 5.42 13.26
C GLN A 52 0.53 6.39 12.12
N GLY A 53 -0.77 6.58 11.88
CA GLY A 53 -1.28 7.51 10.88
C GLY A 53 -0.80 8.94 11.13
N LYS A 54 -0.81 9.42 12.39
CA LYS A 54 -0.28 10.74 12.76
C LYS A 54 1.21 10.89 12.41
N LYS A 55 2.02 9.87 12.67
CA LYS A 55 3.46 9.88 12.33
C LYS A 55 3.67 9.96 10.82
N LEU A 56 2.93 9.16 10.05
CA LEU A 56 2.98 9.20 8.59
C LEU A 56 2.53 10.55 8.04
N PHE A 57 1.46 11.12 8.59
CA PHE A 57 0.96 12.44 8.20
C PHE A 57 2.01 13.53 8.46
N ALA A 58 2.64 13.53 9.64
CA ALA A 58 3.70 14.47 9.98
C ALA A 58 4.86 14.40 8.99
N GLN A 59 5.26 13.19 8.57
CA GLN A 59 6.39 12.99 7.66
C GLN A 59 6.10 13.35 6.20
N ASN A 60 4.86 13.16 5.74
CA ASN A 60 4.56 13.16 4.30
C ASN A 60 3.56 14.22 3.85
N CYS A 61 2.71 14.71 4.75
CA CYS A 61 1.57 15.56 4.38
C CYS A 61 1.67 16.96 5.01
N SER A 62 2.23 17.05 6.22
CA SER A 62 2.22 18.27 7.02
C SER A 62 2.95 19.47 6.40
N SER A 63 3.94 19.21 5.53
CA SER A 63 4.70 20.25 4.83
C SER A 63 3.81 21.08 3.90
N CYS A 64 2.80 20.45 3.30
CA CYS A 64 1.87 21.10 2.38
C CYS A 64 0.52 21.38 3.04
N HIS A 65 0.01 20.50 3.90
CA HIS A 65 -1.34 20.62 4.47
C HIS A 65 -1.36 21.12 5.93
N GLY A 66 -0.20 21.51 6.48
CA GLY A 66 -0.04 21.96 7.86
C GLY A 66 -0.01 20.83 8.89
N VAL A 67 0.59 21.08 10.07
CA VAL A 67 0.83 20.08 11.13
C VAL A 67 -0.44 19.36 11.61
N GLN A 68 -1.59 20.01 11.51
CA GLN A 68 -2.90 19.47 11.91
C GLN A 68 -3.87 19.28 10.74
N GLY A 69 -3.36 19.32 9.50
CA GLY A 69 -4.22 19.24 8.31
C GLY A 69 -5.13 20.46 8.13
N VAL A 70 -4.76 21.62 8.69
CA VAL A 70 -5.56 22.87 8.60
C VAL A 70 -5.39 23.60 7.26
N GLY A 71 -4.53 23.10 6.37
CA GLY A 71 -4.11 23.84 5.17
C GLY A 71 -3.05 24.88 5.49
N GLN A 72 -2.53 25.55 4.47
CA GLN A 72 -1.49 26.59 4.66
C GLN A 72 -2.09 27.97 4.98
N ASN A 73 -3.36 28.19 4.61
CA ASN A 73 -4.09 29.42 4.93
C ASN A 73 -5.47 29.08 5.53
N PRO A 74 -5.71 29.38 6.82
CA PRO A 74 -7.01 29.18 7.46
C PRO A 74 -8.16 29.97 6.82
N GLU A 75 -7.86 31.10 6.17
CA GLU A 75 -8.84 31.95 5.48
C GLU A 75 -9.23 31.37 4.11
N SER A 76 -8.52 30.35 3.63
CA SER A 76 -8.78 29.65 2.37
C SER A 76 -8.64 28.14 2.58
N PRO A 77 -9.53 27.53 3.38
CA PRO A 77 -9.41 26.12 3.79
C PRO A 77 -9.63 25.16 2.61
N ASN A 78 -10.23 25.61 1.51
CA ASN A 78 -10.39 24.83 0.28
C ASN A 78 -9.14 24.85 -0.61
N GLY A 79 -8.08 25.54 -0.21
CA GLY A 79 -6.91 25.77 -1.05
C GLY A 79 -7.25 26.67 -2.24
N GLY A 80 -6.36 26.70 -3.23
CA GLY A 80 -6.56 27.51 -4.41
C GLY A 80 -5.28 27.79 -5.18
N MET A 81 -5.42 28.47 -6.31
CA MET A 81 -4.28 28.98 -7.08
C MET A 81 -3.96 30.38 -6.57
N LEU A 82 -2.68 30.63 -6.29
CA LEU A 82 -2.17 31.94 -5.90
C LEU A 82 -1.95 32.78 -7.17
N ASP A 83 -2.13 34.10 -7.08
CA ASP A 83 -1.95 35.03 -8.21
C ASP A 83 -0.52 34.99 -8.79
N GLU A 84 0.45 34.63 -7.96
CA GLU A 84 1.87 34.40 -8.29
C GLU A 84 2.10 33.08 -9.08
N GLY A 85 1.06 32.29 -9.34
CA GLY A 85 1.15 30.97 -9.98
C GLY A 85 1.49 29.81 -9.04
N GLY A 86 1.40 30.01 -7.73
CA GLY A 86 1.56 28.95 -6.73
C GLY A 86 0.27 28.18 -6.43
N TYR A 87 0.37 27.07 -5.70
CA TYR A 87 -0.79 26.33 -5.20
C TYR A 87 -0.83 26.34 -3.68
N LEU A 88 -1.98 26.74 -3.16
CA LEU A 88 -2.33 26.64 -1.76
C LEU A 88 -3.01 25.28 -1.52
N ALA A 89 -2.40 24.42 -0.72
CA ALA A 89 -3.00 23.12 -0.43
C ALA A 89 -4.22 23.27 0.52
N PRO A 90 -5.31 22.52 0.28
CA PRO A 90 -6.51 22.56 1.12
C PRO A 90 -6.27 21.96 2.50
N ALA A 91 -7.20 22.22 3.42
CA ALA A 91 -7.31 21.51 4.68
C ALA A 91 -7.71 20.04 4.46
N LEU A 92 -7.12 19.13 5.24
CA LEU A 92 -7.40 17.70 5.28
C LEU A 92 -8.08 17.25 6.58
N ASN A 93 -8.35 18.18 7.48
CA ASN A 93 -9.03 17.92 8.76
C ASN A 93 -10.55 18.18 8.71
N GLY A 94 -11.10 18.42 7.51
CA GLY A 94 -12.53 18.65 7.31
C GLY A 94 -13.01 20.09 7.52
N THR A 95 -12.11 21.06 7.69
CA THR A 95 -12.49 22.49 7.76
C THR A 95 -12.63 23.16 6.40
N GLY A 96 -12.30 22.47 5.30
CA GLY A 96 -12.56 22.92 3.94
C GLY A 96 -13.94 22.47 3.48
N CYS A 97 -14.87 23.41 3.35
CA CYS A 97 -16.20 23.24 2.75
C CYS A 97 -16.45 24.32 1.70
#